data_AF-A0A7C8DPC8-F1
#
_entry.id   AF-A0A7C8DPC8-F1
#
_cell.length_a   1.000
_cell.length_b   1.000
_cell.length_c   1.000
_cell.angle_alpha   90.00
_cell.angle_beta   90.00
_cell.angle_gamma   90.00
#
_symmetry.space_group_name_H-M   'P 1'
#
loop_
_entity.id
_entity.type
_entity.pdbx_description
1 polymer ?
#
loop_
_entity_poly.entity_id
_entity_poly.type
_entity_poly.pdbx_seq_one_letter_code
_entity_poly.pdbx_strand_id
1 'polypeptide(L)'
;MSLILICLLLSIYFMARGVLSVKTNPVLSNKMLALINDSGILGLALGFFSAFLGLITGFDAIEASGNAEPAILAGGIKVALLSPLFGLFTFVASRVGMLLLRLLQKN
;
A
#
# COMPACT_ATOMS: atom_id res chain seq x y z
N MET A 1 5.14 -5.12 -6.94
CA MET A 1 3.68 -5.16 -7.24
C MET A 1 2.93 -6.17 -6.36
N SER A 2 3.28 -7.46 -6.38
CA SER A 2 2.53 -8.50 -5.64
C SER A 2 2.45 -8.28 -4.12
N LEU A 3 3.50 -7.76 -3.48
CA LEU A 3 3.50 -7.47 -2.03
C LEU A 3 2.48 -6.40 -1.62
N ILE A 4 2.31 -5.34 -2.43
CA ILE A 4 1.34 -4.27 -2.15
C ILE A 4 -0.08 -4.80 -2.29
N LEU A 5 -0.31 -5.68 -3.28
CA LEU A 5 -1.60 -6.30 -3.54
C LEU A 5 -2.02 -7.24 -2.39
N ILE A 6 -1.06 -7.97 -1.79
CA ILE A 6 -1.30 -8.76 -0.58
C ILE A 6 -1.72 -7.85 0.59
N CYS A 7 -1.07 -6.70 0.77
CA CYS A 7 -1.42 -5.73 1.81
C CYS A 7 -2.83 -5.14 1.61
N LEU A 8 -3.22 -4.88 0.36
CA LEU A 8 -4.57 -4.44 0.01
C LEU A 8 -5.61 -5.51 0.38
N LEU A 9 -5.38 -6.76 0.00
CA LEU A 9 -6.30 -7.87 0.32
C LEU A 9 -6.42 -8.08 1.84
N LEU A 10 -5.30 -7.98 2.58
CA LEU A 10 -5.30 -8.05 4.04
C LEU A 10 -6.15 -6.93 4.66
N SER A 11 -6.00 -5.69 4.17
CA SER A 11 -6.80 -4.55 4.62
C SER A 11 -8.29 -4.76 4.36
N ILE A 12 -8.67 -5.32 3.21
CA ILE A 12 -10.09 -5.61 2.88
C ILE A 12 -10.62 -6.70 3.81
N TYR A 13 -9.84 -7.75 4.06
CA TYR A 13 -10.21 -8.82 4.99
C TYR A 13 -10.43 -8.31 6.42
N PHE A 14 -9.51 -7.48 6.93
CA PHE A 14 -9.68 -6.88 8.26
C PHE A 14 -10.86 -5.91 8.32
N MET A 15 -11.18 -5.22 7.23
CA MET A 15 -12.36 -4.37 7.16
C MET A 15 -13.65 -5.19 7.25
N ALA A 16 -13.75 -6.28 6.47
CA ALA A 16 -14.93 -7.17 6.48
C ALA A 16 -15.15 -7.82 7.86
N ARG A 17 -14.10 -8.43 8.45
CA ARG A 17 -14.19 -8.99 9.80
C ARG A 17 -14.43 -7.92 10.88
N GLY A 18 -13.93 -6.71 10.67
CA GLY A 18 -14.11 -5.57 11.57
C GLY A 18 -15.58 -5.22 11.71
N VAL A 19 -16.30 -5.17 10.57
CA VAL A 19 -17.73 -4.85 10.50
C VAL A 19 -18.57 -5.96 11.13
N LEU A 20 -18.25 -7.23 10.86
CA LEU A 20 -18.91 -8.39 11.48
C LEU A 20 -18.74 -8.44 13.00
N SER A 21 -17.61 -7.92 13.52
CA SER A 21 -17.30 -7.96 14.96
C SER A 21 -17.82 -6.75 15.74
N VAL A 22 -18.38 -5.72 15.07
CA VAL A 22 -18.87 -4.48 15.71
C VAL A 22 -19.88 -4.76 16.81
N LYS A 23 -20.85 -5.67 16.57
CA LYS A 23 -21.92 -5.97 17.54
C LYS A 23 -21.56 -7.09 18.54
N THR A 24 -20.60 -7.94 18.20
CA THR A 24 -20.31 -9.17 18.97
C THR A 24 -19.19 -8.96 19.99
N ASN A 25 -18.16 -8.15 19.67
CA ASN A 25 -16.99 -7.93 20.54
C ASN A 25 -16.32 -6.56 20.27
N PRO A 26 -16.62 -5.51 21.05
CA PRO A 26 -16.07 -4.16 20.82
C PRO A 26 -14.54 -4.08 20.97
N VAL A 27 -13.95 -4.93 21.83
CA VAL A 27 -12.48 -5.02 22.02
C VAL A 27 -11.78 -5.51 20.74
N LEU A 28 -12.35 -6.52 20.07
CA LEU A 28 -11.82 -7.06 18.83
C LEU A 28 -11.91 -6.02 17.71
N SER A 29 -13.04 -5.32 17.60
CA SER A 29 -13.26 -4.30 16.58
C SER A 29 -12.26 -3.13 16.70
N ASN A 30 -11.92 -2.69 17.92
CA ASN A 30 -10.85 -1.70 18.15
C ASN A 30 -9.46 -2.21 17.74
N LYS A 31 -9.15 -3.48 18.01
CA LYS A 31 -7.89 -4.10 17.57
C LYS A 31 -7.81 -4.17 16.04
N MET A 32 -8.92 -4.44 15.37
CA MET A 32 -8.99 -4.50 13.91
C MET A 32 -8.77 -3.14 13.25
N LEU A 33 -9.19 -2.03 13.88
CA LEU A 33 -8.85 -0.67 13.40
C LEU A 33 -7.33 -0.42 13.37
N ALA A 34 -6.61 -0.88 14.40
CA ALA A 34 -5.15 -0.78 14.45
C ALA A 34 -4.53 -1.62 13.31
N LEU A 35 -4.99 -2.86 13.11
CA LEU A 35 -4.47 -3.71 12.02
C LEU A 35 -4.75 -3.14 10.63
N ILE A 36 -5.90 -2.49 10.40
CA ILE A 36 -6.20 -1.80 9.13
C ILE A 36 -5.21 -0.64 8.91
N ASN A 37 -4.91 0.12 9.97
CA ASN A 37 -3.93 1.20 9.91
C ASN A 37 -2.54 0.69 9.53
N ASP A 38 -2.08 -0.33 10.26
CA ASP A 38 -0.74 -0.88 10.10
C ASP A 38 -0.58 -1.50 8.71
N SER A 39 -1.60 -2.23 8.22
CA SER A 39 -1.62 -2.78 6.86
C SER A 39 -1.54 -1.69 5.78
N GLY A 40 -2.25 -0.56 5.96
CA GLY A 40 -2.23 0.56 5.02
C GLY A 40 -0.87 1.26 4.98
N ILE A 41 -0.27 1.52 6.14
CA ILE A 41 1.06 2.14 6.26
C ILE A 41 2.14 1.22 5.67
N LEU A 42 2.04 -0.09 5.93
CA LEU A 42 2.97 -1.07 5.40
C LEU A 42 2.87 -1.16 3.87
N GLY A 43 1.65 -1.14 3.31
CA GLY A 43 1.44 -1.10 1.86
C GLY A 43 2.07 0.15 1.20
N LEU A 44 1.98 1.31 1.86
CA LEU A 44 2.63 2.54 1.41
C LEU A 44 4.16 2.43 1.46
N ALA A 45 4.71 1.99 2.58
CA ALA A 45 6.14 1.84 2.78
C ALA A 45 6.75 0.87 1.76
N LEU A 46 6.10 -0.28 1.52
CA LEU A 46 6.51 -1.25 0.50
C LEU A 46 6.41 -0.68 -0.93
N GLY A 47 5.44 0.19 -1.18
CA GLY A 47 5.29 0.91 -2.45
C GLY A 47 6.50 1.81 -2.76
N PHE A 48 6.90 2.63 -1.79
CA PHE A 48 8.09 3.47 -1.92
C PHE A 48 9.38 2.66 -1.95
N PHE A 49 9.50 1.63 -1.13
CA PHE A 49 10.67 0.74 -1.12
C PHE A 49 10.89 0.08 -2.48
N SER A 50 9.82 -0.43 -3.10
CA SER A 50 9.88 -1.01 -4.45
C SER A 50 10.26 0.02 -5.51
N ALA A 51 9.80 1.27 -5.36
CA ALA A 51 10.13 2.37 -6.27
C ALA A 51 11.62 2.68 -6.25
N PHE A 52 12.20 2.80 -5.06
CA PHE A 52 13.62 3.09 -4.89
C PHE A 52 14.50 1.94 -5.41
N LEU A 53 14.13 0.69 -5.16
CA LEU A 53 14.83 -0.46 -5.76
C LEU A 53 14.80 -0.40 -7.30
N GLY A 54 13.64 -0.12 -7.89
CA GLY A 54 13.51 0.01 -9.35
C GLY A 54 14.32 1.16 -9.94
N LEU A 55 14.40 2.29 -9.24
CA LEU A 55 15.23 3.43 -9.65
C LEU A 55 16.73 3.11 -9.56
N ILE A 56 17.18 2.48 -8.48
CA ILE A 56 18.59 2.07 -8.32
C ILE A 56 18.98 1.13 -9.46
N THR A 57 18.20 0.06 -9.71
CA THR A 57 18.49 -0.86 -10.82
C THR A 57 18.45 -0.16 -12.19
N GLY A 58 17.56 0.81 -12.37
CA GLY A 58 17.49 1.62 -13.59
C GLY A 58 18.74 2.49 -13.79
N PHE A 59 19.24 3.11 -12.73
CA PHE A 59 20.47 3.91 -12.77
C PHE A 59 21.72 3.03 -12.92
N ASP A 60 21.80 1.88 -12.25
CA ASP A 60 22.91 0.92 -12.38
C ASP A 60 23.03 0.43 -13.84
N ALA A 61 21.89 0.15 -14.50
CA ALA A 61 21.88 -0.26 -15.91
C ALA A 61 22.36 0.85 -16.84
N ILE A 62 22.04 2.11 -16.53
CA ILE A 62 22.51 3.27 -17.28
C ILE A 62 24.02 3.46 -17.09
N GLU A 63 24.49 3.39 -15.85
CA GLU A 63 25.92 3.49 -15.50
C GLU A 63 26.74 2.42 -16.22
N ALA A 64 26.27 1.17 -16.24
CA ALA A 64 26.95 0.06 -16.92
C ALA A 64 26.94 0.17 -18.45
N SER A 65 25.89 0.76 -19.05
CA SER A 65 25.77 0.88 -20.50
C SER A 65 26.58 2.05 -21.10
N GLY A 66 26.95 3.04 -20.27
CA GLY A 66 27.65 4.26 -20.70
C GLY A 66 26.87 5.17 -21.66
N ASN A 67 25.66 4.76 -22.11
CA ASN A 67 24.82 5.51 -23.03
C ASN A 67 23.41 5.68 -22.42
N ALA A 68 23.21 6.80 -21.72
CA ALA A 68 21.95 7.13 -21.09
C ALA A 68 20.93 7.60 -22.13
N GLU A 69 20.35 6.68 -22.89
CA GLU A 69 19.30 7.03 -23.84
C GLU A 69 18.07 7.54 -23.04
N PRO A 70 17.66 8.82 -23.18
CA PRO A 70 16.64 9.42 -22.31
C PRO A 70 15.30 8.70 -22.35
N ALA A 71 15.00 8.03 -23.46
CA ALA A 71 13.79 7.22 -23.62
C ALA A 71 13.74 6.02 -22.66
N ILE A 72 14.88 5.35 -22.42
CA ILE A 72 14.97 4.20 -21.52
C ILE A 72 14.83 4.65 -20.06
N LEU A 73 15.48 5.76 -19.70
CA LEU A 73 15.36 6.35 -18.37
C LEU A 73 13.91 6.78 -18.07
N ALA A 74 13.25 7.46 -19.02
CA ALA A 74 11.86 7.87 -18.88
C ALA A 74 10.92 6.66 -18.70
N GLY A 75 11.17 5.56 -19.39
CA GLY A 75 10.45 4.30 -19.22
C GLY A 75 10.64 3.69 -17.83
N GLY A 76 11.89 3.61 -17.35
CA GLY A 76 12.22 3.08 -16.02
C GLY A 76 11.59 3.88 -14.88
N ILE A 77 11.67 5.21 -14.95
CA ILE A 77 11.05 6.11 -13.96
C ILE A 77 9.53 5.94 -13.96
N LYS A 78 8.90 5.85 -15.14
CA LYS A 78 7.44 5.64 -15.24
C LYS A 78 7.00 4.36 -14.54
N VAL A 79 7.73 3.26 -14.72
CA VAL A 79 7.42 1.97 -14.07
C VAL A 79 7.70 2.03 -12.57
N ALA A 80 8.78 2.69 -12.14
CA ALA A 80 9.09 2.87 -10.74
C ALA A 80 7.98 3.65 -10.00
N LEU A 81 7.43 4.70 -10.61
CA LEU A 81 6.37 5.54 -10.05
C LEU A 81 4.99 4.85 -9.96
N LEU A 82 4.77 3.78 -10.73
CA LEU A 82 3.54 2.98 -10.61
C LEU A 82 3.46 2.27 -9.24
N SER A 83 4.61 1.87 -8.66
CA SER A 83 4.68 1.20 -7.36
C SER A 83 4.16 2.04 -6.19
N PRO A 84 4.66 3.27 -5.95
CA PRO A 84 4.18 4.12 -4.87
C PRO A 84 2.77 4.63 -5.14
N LEU A 85 2.35 4.78 -6.40
CA LEU A 85 0.95 5.12 -6.74
C LEU A 85 -0.02 4.04 -6.24
N PHE A 86 0.32 2.77 -6.45
CA PHE A 86 -0.48 1.65 -5.96
C PHE A 86 -0.41 1.49 -4.43
N GLY A 87 0.74 1.78 -3.82
CA GLY A 87 0.89 1.85 -2.36
C GLY A 87 0.04 2.97 -1.72
N LEU A 88 0.00 4.14 -2.35
CA LEU A 88 -0.87 5.27 -1.96
C LEU A 88 -2.35 4.91 -2.08
N PHE A 89 -2.74 4.28 -3.20
CA PHE A 89 -4.10 3.79 -3.37
C PHE A 89 -4.52 2.83 -2.24
N THR A 90 -3.63 1.88 -1.90
CA THR A 90 -3.84 0.94 -0.80
C THR A 90 -4.00 1.66 0.54
N PHE A 91 -3.13 2.64 0.83
CA PHE A 91 -3.22 3.45 2.05
C PHE A 91 -4.53 4.23 2.15
N VAL A 92 -4.96 4.89 1.06
CA VAL A 92 -6.22 5.63 1.02
C VAL A 92 -7.40 4.68 1.26
N ALA A 93 -7.44 3.53 0.59
CA ALA A 93 -8.48 2.53 0.79
C ALA A 93 -8.57 2.05 2.25
N SER A 94 -7.43 1.75 2.89
CA SER A 94 -7.37 1.40 4.31
C SER A 94 -7.89 2.52 5.21
N ARG A 95 -7.55 3.79 4.92
CA ARG A 95 -8.02 4.95 5.69
C ARG A 95 -9.52 5.17 5.57
N VAL A 96 -10.08 5.05 4.37
CA VAL A 96 -11.55 5.14 4.17
C VAL A 96 -12.25 4.03 4.95
N GLY A 97 -11.74 2.79 4.88
CA GLY A 97 -12.30 1.67 5.61
C GLY A 97 -12.27 1.82 7.13
N MET A 98 -11.16 2.33 7.67
CA MET A 98 -11.02 2.65 9.08
C MET A 98 -12.04 3.71 9.52
N LEU A 99 -12.25 4.74 8.71
CA LEU A 99 -13.18 5.82 9.00
C LEU A 99 -14.62 5.31 9.03
N LEU A 100 -15.01 4.49 8.05
CA LEU A 100 -16.32 3.82 8.01
C LEU A 100 -16.53 2.92 9.24
N LEU A 101 -15.53 2.12 9.62
CA LEU A 101 -15.62 1.27 10.82
C LEU A 101 -15.76 2.07 12.11
N ARG A 102 -15.03 3.19 12.26
CA ARG A 102 -15.18 4.09 13.42
C ARG A 102 -16.57 4.71 13.50
N LEU A 103 -17.17 5.08 12.36
CA LEU A 103 -18.54 5.59 12.32
C LEU A 103 -19.55 4.52 12.75
N LEU A 104 -19.38 3.27 12.29
CA LEU A 104 -20.24 2.15 12.67
C LEU A 104 -20.10 1.74 14.15
N GLN A 105 -18.93 1.91 14.77
CA GLN A 105 -18.74 1.65 16.20
C GLN A 105 -19.36 2.71 17.12
N LYS A 106 -19.60 3.92 16.60
CA LYS A 106 -20.15 5.03 17.38
C LYS A 106 -21.69 5.00 17.45
N ASN A 107 -22.32 4.25 16.55
CA ASN A 107 -23.76 3.94 16.55
C ASN A 107 -24.03 2.60 17.26
#